data_AF-A0A9D8TWZ6-F1
#
_entry.id   AF-A0A9D8TWZ6-F1
#
_cell.length_a   1.000
_cell.length_b   1.000
_cell.length_c   1.000
_cell.angle_alpha   90.00
_cell.angle_beta   90.00
_cell.angle_gamma   90.00
#
_symmetry.space_group_name_H-M   'P 1'
#
loop_
_entity.id
_entity.type
_entity.pdbx_description
1 polymer ?
#
loop_
_entity_poly.entity_id
_entity_poly.type
_entity_poly.pdbx_seq_one_letter_code
_entity_poly.pdbx_strand_id
1 'polypeptide(L)'
;MTYADRLHPLTVFAFYCAILVLTMTATHPVALLSLFVSAVLLRAVQIGVKRTLAGVPIALLLLLSVTAINLFLVHRGAKILFFLNGKPITLEAGLAGVFSGLMIL
;
A
#
# COMPACT_ATOMS: atom_id res chain seq x y z
N MET A 1 -9.16 -24.22 -7.50
CA MET A 1 -8.33 -24.02 -8.70
C MET A 1 -8.35 -22.54 -9.01
N THR A 2 -7.26 -21.87 -8.70
CA THR A 2 -7.06 -20.44 -8.94
C THR A 2 -6.70 -20.25 -10.41
N TYR A 3 -7.08 -19.14 -11.04
CA TYR A 3 -6.76 -18.90 -12.47
C TYR A 3 -5.24 -18.93 -12.75
N ALA A 4 -4.41 -18.58 -11.77
CA ALA A 4 -2.96 -18.62 -11.86
C ALA A 4 -2.38 -20.05 -11.98
N ASP A 5 -3.10 -21.08 -11.51
CA ASP A 5 -2.63 -22.48 -11.54
C ASP A 5 -2.57 -23.06 -12.96
N ARG A 6 -3.17 -22.37 -13.94
CA ARG A 6 -3.19 -22.76 -15.36
C ARG A 6 -2.16 -22.02 -16.20
N LEU A 7 -1.47 -21.03 -15.64
CA LEU A 7 -0.48 -20.21 -16.33
C LEU A 7 0.94 -20.68 -16.00
N HIS A 8 1.88 -20.48 -16.92
CA HIS A 8 3.28 -20.81 -16.67
C HIS A 8 3.80 -19.98 -15.49
N PRO A 9 4.46 -20.58 -14.48
CA PRO A 9 4.84 -19.89 -13.24
C PRO A 9 5.74 -18.67 -13.49
N LEU A 10 6.60 -18.73 -14.51
CA LEU A 10 7.43 -17.60 -14.92
C LEU A 10 6.62 -16.39 -15.39
N THR A 11 5.49 -16.61 -16.07
CA THR A 11 4.63 -15.53 -16.57
C THR A 11 3.94 -14.81 -15.41
N VAL A 12 3.44 -15.58 -14.44
CA VAL A 12 2.81 -15.02 -13.23
C VAL A 12 3.84 -14.24 -12.41
N PHE A 13 5.05 -14.78 -12.25
CA PHE A 13 6.14 -14.10 -11.57
C PHE A 13 6.52 -12.78 -12.26
N ALA A 14 6.76 -12.79 -13.57
CA ALA A 14 7.12 -11.60 -14.33
C ALA A 14 6.04 -10.52 -14.27
N PHE A 15 4.76 -10.91 -14.30
CA PHE A 15 3.63 -10.00 -14.16
C PHE A 15 3.63 -9.28 -12.80
N TYR A 16 3.79 -10.02 -11.69
CA TYR A 16 3.86 -9.40 -10.37
C TYR A 16 5.11 -8.56 -10.17
N CYS A 17 6.27 -8.95 -10.72
CA CYS A 17 7.48 -8.12 -10.70
C CYS A 17 7.26 -6.79 -11.44
N ALA A 18 6.62 -6.81 -12.62
CA ALA A 18 6.31 -5.59 -13.35
C ALA A 18 5.38 -4.67 -12.56
N ILE A 19 4.34 -5.21 -11.92
CA ILE A 19 3.44 -4.45 -11.05
C ILE A 19 4.21 -3.84 -9.87
N LEU A 20 5.07 -4.59 -9.20
CA LEU A 20 5.87 -4.08 -8.08
C LEU A 20 6.72 -2.88 -8.51
N VAL A 21 7.43 -2.99 -9.63
CA VAL A 21 8.25 -1.88 -10.16
C VAL A 21 7.39 -0.66 -10.51
N LEU A 22 6.24 -0.88 -11.14
CA LEU A 22 5.29 0.20 -11.46
C LEU A 22 4.76 0.89 -10.21
N THR A 23 4.38 0.12 -9.19
CA THR A 23 3.88 0.65 -7.92
C THR A 23 4.93 1.49 -7.19
N MET A 24 6.19 1.04 -7.16
CA MET A 24 7.26 1.78 -6.48
C MET A 24 7.70 3.05 -7.24
N THR A 25 7.51 3.09 -8.56
CA THR A 25 7.85 4.26 -9.39
C THR A 25 6.70 5.25 -9.51
N ALA A 26 5.48 4.88 -9.11
CA ALA A 26 4.31 5.73 -9.14
C ALA A 26 4.41 6.86 -8.09
N THR A 27 4.71 8.07 -8.55
CA THR A 27 4.75 9.28 -7.71
C THR A 27 3.41 10.00 -7.64
N HIS A 28 2.56 9.85 -8.67
CA HIS A 28 1.24 10.47 -8.69
C HIS A 28 0.26 9.69 -7.81
N PRO A 29 -0.46 10.35 -6.89
CA PRO A 29 -1.36 9.69 -5.95
C PRO A 29 -2.52 8.99 -6.65
N VAL A 30 -3.01 9.54 -7.76
CA VAL A 30 -4.08 8.93 -8.57
C VAL A 30 -3.59 7.64 -9.23
N ALA A 31 -2.35 7.62 -9.73
CA ALA A 31 -1.77 6.42 -10.33
C ALA A 31 -1.62 5.31 -9.28
N LEU A 32 -1.10 5.64 -8.10
CA LEU A 32 -0.96 4.69 -6.99
C LEU A 32 -2.32 4.11 -6.55
N LEU A 33 -3.35 4.95 -6.40
CA LEU A 33 -4.70 4.50 -6.06
C LEU A 33 -5.28 3.58 -7.14
N SER A 34 -5.07 3.89 -8.41
CA SER A 34 -5.55 3.04 -9.52
C SER A 34 -4.87 1.66 -9.52
N LEU A 35 -3.57 1.61 -9.22
CA LEU A 35 -2.82 0.36 -9.10
C LEU A 35 -3.31 -0.46 -7.90
N PHE A 36 -3.51 0.19 -6.76
CA PHE A 36 -4.03 -0.45 -5.55
C PHE A 36 -5.43 -1.03 -5.78
N VAL A 37 -6.35 -0.26 -6.36
CA VAL A 37 -7.70 -0.76 -6.69
C VAL A 37 -7.63 -1.94 -7.66
N SER A 38 -6.78 -1.87 -8.68
CA SER A 38 -6.58 -2.97 -9.63
C SER A 38 -6.05 -4.22 -8.94
N ALA A 39 -5.11 -4.09 -7.99
CA ALA A 39 -4.58 -5.20 -7.22
C ALA A 39 -5.64 -5.84 -6.30
N VAL A 40 -6.46 -5.03 -5.63
CA VAL A 40 -7.58 -5.52 -4.80
C VAL A 40 -8.62 -6.25 -5.64
N LEU A 41 -8.97 -5.73 -6.83
CA LEU A 41 -9.89 -6.38 -7.76
C LEU A 41 -9.32 -7.71 -8.27
N LEU A 42 -8.04 -7.73 -8.67
CA LEU A 42 -7.37 -8.95 -9.11
C LEU A 42 -7.37 -10.02 -8.01
N ARG A 43 -7.06 -9.62 -6.77
CA ARG A 43 -7.13 -10.50 -5.59
C ARG A 43 -8.55 -11.02 -5.37
N ALA A 44 -9.56 -10.15 -5.46
CA ALA A 44 -10.96 -10.54 -5.35
C ALA A 44 -11.40 -11.55 -6.42
N VAL A 45 -10.91 -11.42 -7.65
CA VAL A 45 -11.16 -12.39 -8.73
C VAL A 45 -10.43 -13.72 -8.47
N GLN A 46 -9.21 -13.70 -7.95
CA GLN A 46 -8.41 -14.91 -7.72
C GLN A 46 -8.89 -15.74 -6.53
N ILE A 47 -9.10 -15.11 -5.37
CA ILE A 47 -9.41 -15.81 -4.11
C ILE A 47 -10.85 -15.61 -3.63
N GLY A 48 -11.62 -14.76 -4.31
CA GLY A 48 -12.99 -14.40 -3.94
C GLY A 48 -13.07 -13.19 -3.00
N VAL A 49 -14.19 -12.45 -3.10
CA VAL A 49 -14.44 -11.22 -2.33
C VAL A 49 -14.43 -11.48 -0.82
N LYS A 50 -15.05 -12.58 -0.35
CA LYS A 50 -15.12 -12.91 1.09
C LYS A 50 -13.72 -13.09 1.71
N ARG A 51 -12.83 -13.84 1.03
CA ARG A 51 -11.44 -14.03 1.49
C ARG A 51 -10.62 -12.77 1.34
N THR A 52 -10.95 -11.94 0.36
CA THR A 52 -10.29 -10.64 0.19
C THR A 52 -10.57 -9.73 1.37
N LEU A 53 -11.84 -9.60 1.76
CA LEU A 53 -12.29 -8.83 2.91
C LEU A 53 -11.74 -9.36 4.24
N ALA A 54 -11.59 -10.69 4.38
CA ALA A 54 -10.98 -11.28 5.58
C ALA A 54 -9.50 -10.83 5.80
N GLY A 55 -8.82 -10.37 4.75
CA GLY A 55 -7.46 -9.83 4.85
C GLY A 55 -7.39 -8.34 5.23
N VAL A 56 -8.51 -7.62 5.20
CA VAL A 56 -8.56 -6.17 5.48
C VAL A 56 -8.03 -5.80 6.87
N PRO A 57 -8.30 -6.55 7.96
CA PRO A 57 -7.77 -6.21 9.28
C PRO A 57 -6.24 -6.21 9.31
N ILE A 58 -5.60 -7.18 8.65
CA ILE A 58 -4.14 -7.28 8.56
C ILE A 58 -3.59 -6.15 7.69
N ALA A 59 -4.24 -5.88 6.55
CA ALA A 59 -3.86 -4.78 5.67
C ALA A 59 -3.92 -3.42 6.40
N LEU A 60 -5.00 -3.18 7.16
CA LEU A 60 -5.17 -1.97 7.93
C LEU A 60 -4.12 -1.85 9.04
N LEU A 61 -3.81 -2.95 9.75
CA LEU A 61 -2.76 -2.97 10.76
C LEU A 61 -1.41 -2.58 10.16
N LEU A 62 -1.05 -3.13 8.98
CA LEU A 62 0.18 -2.79 8.29
C LEU A 62 0.20 -1.33 7.83
N LEU A 63 -0.90 -0.84 7.24
CA LEU A 63 -1.03 0.56 6.81
C LEU A 63 -0.80 1.53 7.97
N LEU A 64 -1.48 1.28 9.10
CA LEU A 64 -1.37 2.11 10.30
C LEU A 64 0.04 2.03 10.88
N SER A 65 0.66 0.84 10.88
CA SER A 65 2.03 0.66 11.37
C SER A 65 3.03 1.45 10.54
N VAL A 66 2.98 1.34 9.21
CA VAL A 66 3.86 2.09 8.30
C VAL A 66 3.63 3.59 8.42
N THR A 67 2.36 4.02 8.51
CA THR A 67 2.01 5.43 8.69
C THR A 67 2.56 5.98 10.00
N ALA A 68 2.39 5.25 11.10
CA ALA A 68 2.92 5.63 12.41
C ALA A 68 4.45 5.71 12.40
N ILE A 69 5.12 4.70 11.84
CA ILE A 69 6.58 4.70 11.67
C ILE A 69 7.03 5.94 10.89
N ASN A 70 6.34 6.29 9.81
CA ASN A 70 6.69 7.47 9.02
C ASN A 70 6.48 8.76 9.81
N LEU A 71 5.41 8.85 10.60
CA LEU A 71 5.13 9.99 11.48
C LEU A 71 6.20 10.20 12.55
N PHE A 72 6.76 9.10 13.10
CA PHE A 72 7.78 9.14 14.14
C PHE A 72 9.19 9.37 13.62
N LEU A 73 9.48 8.95 12.38
CA LEU A 73 10.82 9.09 11.79
C LEU A 73 10.94 10.36 10.95
N VAL A 74 9.89 10.70 10.19
CA VAL A 74 9.90 11.83 9.27
C VAL A 74 9.23 13.03 9.91
N HIS A 75 10.00 14.10 10.05
CA HIS A 75 9.55 15.37 10.64
C HIS A 75 9.53 16.48 9.58
N ARG A 76 9.35 16.12 8.31
CA ARG A 76 9.32 17.04 7.18
C ARG A 76 7.88 17.41 6.87
N GLY A 77 7.54 18.68 7.04
CA GLY A 77 6.23 19.20 6.68
C GLY A 77 6.03 20.62 7.17
N ALA A 78 5.27 21.41 6.41
CA ALA A 78 4.94 22.78 6.77
C ALA A 78 3.71 22.83 7.70
N LYS A 79 2.81 21.84 7.60
CA LYS A 79 1.57 21.76 8.39
C LYS A 79 1.73 20.81 9.58
N ILE A 80 2.03 21.40 10.74
CA ILE A 80 2.15 20.70 12.02
C ILE A 80 0.74 20.46 12.58
N LEU A 81 0.39 19.22 12.90
CA LEU A 81 -0.87 18.90 13.59
C LEU A 81 -0.72 19.10 15.11
N PHE A 82 0.31 18.52 15.71
CA PHE A 82 0.61 18.64 17.13
C PHE A 82 2.07 18.27 17.41
N PHE A 83 2.53 18.56 18.63
CA PHE A 83 3.87 18.17 19.08
C PHE A 83 3.77 16.94 19.99
N LEU A 84 4.63 15.95 19.74
CA LEU A 84 4.76 14.77 20.57
C LEU A 84 6.22 14.67 21.05
N ASN A 85 6.44 14.69 22.37
CA ASN A 85 7.79 14.72 22.96
C ASN A 85 8.69 15.83 22.39
N GLY A 86 8.12 17.02 22.15
CA GLY A 86 8.84 18.16 21.57
C GLY A 86 9.14 18.03 20.06
N LYS A 87 8.73 16.93 19.41
CA LYS A 87 8.88 16.73 17.98
C LYS A 87 7.57 17.07 17.24
N PRO A 88 7.63 17.84 16.13
CA PRO A 88 6.44 18.17 15.37
C PRO A 88 5.96 16.95 14.58
N ILE A 89 4.69 16.58 14.76
CA ILE A 89 3.99 15.63 13.91
C ILE A 89 3.32 16.41 12.77
N THR A 90 3.69 16.11 11.53
CA THR A 90 3.24 16.85 10.34
C THR A 90 2.25 16.06 9.48
N LEU A 91 1.39 16.78 8.77
CA LEU A 91 0.39 16.19 7.88
C LEU A 91 1.06 15.50 6.68
N GLU A 92 2.14 16.09 6.18
CA GLU A 92 2.93 15.57 5.07
C GLU A 92 3.60 14.24 5.41
N ALA A 93 4.11 14.08 6.64
CA ALA A 93 4.65 12.81 7.11
C ALA A 93 3.55 11.73 7.22
N GLY A 94 2.35 12.10 7.69
CA GLY A 94 1.20 11.20 7.69
C GLY A 94 0.82 10.74 6.29
N LEU A 95 0.64 11.67 5.35
CA LEU A 95 0.27 11.35 3.95
C LEU A 95 1.34 10.50 3.26
N ALA A 96 2.63 10.83 3.42
CA ALA A 96 3.71 10.03 2.88
C ALA A 96 3.71 8.60 3.45
N GLY A 97 3.35 8.45 4.73
CA GLY A 97 3.22 7.15 5.39
C GLY A 97 2.07 6.32 4.84
N VAL A 98 0.92 6.95 4.59
CA VAL A 98 -0.24 6.30 3.96
C VAL A 98 0.12 5.84 2.54
N PHE A 99 0.74 6.68 1.73
CA PHE A 99 1.15 6.29 0.37
C PHE A 99 2.19 5.17 0.38
N SER A 100 3.17 5.21 1.29
CA SER A 100 4.17 4.14 1.42
C SER A 100 3.52 2.82 1.89
N GLY A 101 2.53 2.89 2.79
CA GLY A 101 1.77 1.71 3.20
C GLY A 101 0.90 1.15 2.07
N LEU A 102 0.26 2.01 1.26
CA LEU A 102 -0.48 1.59 0.06
C LEU A 102 0.41 0.92 -1.00
N MET A 103 1.70 1.28 -1.09
CA MET A 103 2.65 0.59 -1.97
C MET A 103 2.99 -0.84 -1.49
N ILE A 104 2.90 -1.09 -0.18
CA ILE A 104 3.24 -2.38 0.44
C ILE A 104 2.06 -3.36 0.40
N LEU A 105 0.83 -2.84 0.42
CA LEU A 105 -0.42 -3.61 0.47
C LEU A 105 -0.90 -4.10 -0.89
#